data_AF-A0A8J5C5I4-F1
#
_entry.id   AF-A0A8J5C5I4-F1
#
_cell.length_a   1.000
_cell.length_b   1.000
_cell.length_c   1.000
_cell.angle_alpha   90.00
_cell.angle_beta   90.00
_cell.angle_gamma   90.00
#
_symmetry.space_group_name_H-M   'P 1'
#
loop_
_entity.id
_entity.type
_entity.pdbx_description
1 polymer ?
#
loop_
_entity_poly.entity_id
_entity_poly.type
_entity_poly.pdbx_seq_one_letter_code
_entity_poly.pdbx_strand_id
1 'polypeptide(L)'
;MARCVVPVVAAYATVALMFFLLLSLPPRRQHRPHRRLKLRTAAIARTPGDRHRIPFDPIISEMEIIRDDREWERNHFVSIGGAPPAEPQPEWEKFTDAEDYINDEDKFNVTDRIKILFPKIDVSPQDGFITHEELTEWNFKQAENEVLHRTRRDIELRDKDHDGCISFQEYEPPNWVRRTHDYNLTDEKVGWWKEEHFNASDMDGNGCLNLTEFNDFLHPADTNNPKLIEWLCREEIRERDKDDDGRLNYHEYLTSLFRLIRNYDEFSSSTHGAGSSSDTHAKQLFAQLDLDHDGFLSANELKPIINDLHPSERFFAKQQADYVISQVVDLGHSECINSKLI
;
A
#
# COMPACT_ATOMS: atom_id res chain seq x y z
N MET A 1 23.82 -83.29 5.73
CA MET A 1 23.31 -82.07 6.39
C MET A 1 23.43 -80.87 5.45
N ALA A 2 22.70 -80.83 4.34
CA ALA A 2 22.86 -79.77 3.31
C ALA A 2 21.53 -79.22 2.78
N ARG A 3 20.40 -79.48 3.46
CA ARG A 3 19.06 -79.07 3.00
C ARG A 3 18.41 -77.93 3.80
N CYS A 4 19.04 -77.45 4.89
CA CYS A 4 18.47 -76.39 5.73
C CYS A 4 19.10 -75.00 5.57
N VAL A 5 20.19 -74.83 4.80
CA VAL A 5 20.90 -73.54 4.70
C VAL A 5 20.29 -72.63 3.62
N VAL A 6 19.78 -73.22 2.53
CA VAL A 6 19.19 -72.49 1.40
C VAL A 6 17.99 -71.59 1.77
N PRO A 7 17.00 -72.03 2.58
CA PRO A 7 15.86 -71.16 2.92
C PRO A 7 16.25 -70.00 3.84
N VAL A 8 17.28 -70.17 4.67
CA VAL A 8 17.76 -69.14 5.59
C VAL A 8 18.46 -68.02 4.82
N VAL A 9 19.33 -68.37 3.87
CA VAL A 9 20.02 -67.38 3.03
C VAL A 9 19.04 -66.63 2.13
N ALA A 10 18.03 -67.32 1.59
CA ALA A 10 16.97 -66.68 0.82
C ALA A 10 16.14 -65.68 1.67
N ALA A 11 15.85 -66.02 2.92
CA ALA A 11 15.15 -65.12 3.85
C ALA A 11 15.98 -63.87 4.20
N TYR A 12 17.28 -64.00 4.43
CA TYR A 12 18.13 -62.83 4.68
C TYR A 12 18.27 -61.94 3.44
N ALA A 13 18.32 -62.53 2.24
CA ALA A 13 18.37 -61.77 0.99
C ALA A 13 17.09 -60.97 0.74
N THR A 14 15.91 -61.52 1.03
CA THR A 14 14.64 -60.79 0.88
C THR A 14 14.47 -59.69 1.91
N VAL A 15 14.90 -59.91 3.15
CA VAL A 15 14.91 -58.89 4.20
C VAL A 15 15.88 -57.76 3.85
N ALA A 16 17.07 -58.07 3.36
CA ALA A 16 18.03 -57.05 2.91
C ALA A 16 17.48 -56.24 1.74
N LEU A 17 16.84 -56.89 0.76
CA LEU A 17 16.23 -56.22 -0.40
C LEU A 17 15.05 -55.32 0.02
N MET A 18 14.22 -55.77 0.96
CA MET A 18 13.17 -54.94 1.57
C MET A 18 13.76 -53.73 2.32
N PHE A 19 14.87 -53.91 3.04
CA PHE A 19 15.53 -52.83 3.76
C PHE A 19 16.15 -51.80 2.81
N PHE A 20 16.77 -52.25 1.72
CA PHE A 20 17.26 -51.37 0.65
C PHE A 20 16.11 -50.66 -0.08
N LEU A 21 14.96 -51.30 -0.30
CA LEU A 21 13.75 -50.68 -0.84
C LEU A 21 13.18 -49.62 0.11
N LEU A 22 13.20 -49.88 1.42
CA LEU A 22 12.75 -48.93 2.44
C LEU A 22 13.70 -47.74 2.60
N LEU A 23 15.00 -47.92 2.40
CA LEU A 23 16.02 -46.86 2.42
C LEU A 23 16.08 -46.06 1.11
N SER A 24 15.63 -46.63 -0.01
CA SER A 24 15.57 -45.95 -1.32
C SER A 24 14.22 -45.25 -1.57
N LEU A 25 13.22 -45.49 -0.73
CA LEU A 25 12.03 -44.66 -0.68
C LEU A 25 12.43 -43.28 -0.15
N PRO A 26 12.23 -42.18 -0.91
CA PRO A 26 12.54 -40.84 -0.43
C PRO A 26 11.74 -40.60 0.86
N PRO A 27 12.32 -39.89 1.86
CA PRO A 27 11.63 -39.60 3.10
C PRO A 27 10.29 -38.95 2.74
N ARG A 28 9.20 -39.59 3.16
CA ARG A 28 7.85 -39.07 2.96
C ARG A 28 7.74 -37.81 3.81
N ARG A 29 8.11 -36.66 3.24
CA ARG A 29 7.94 -35.33 3.84
C ARG A 29 6.46 -35.25 4.22
N GLN A 30 6.18 -35.20 5.52
CA GLN A 30 4.84 -34.87 6.00
C GLN A 30 4.59 -33.43 5.56
N HIS A 31 3.94 -33.26 4.41
CA HIS A 31 3.36 -31.98 4.05
C HIS A 31 2.30 -31.66 5.10
N ARG A 32 2.70 -30.91 6.13
CA ARG A 32 1.74 -30.11 6.86
C ARG A 32 1.11 -29.19 5.83
N PRO A 33 -0.23 -29.09 5.75
CA PRO A 33 -0.87 -28.19 4.81
C PRO A 33 -0.61 -26.76 5.29
N HIS A 34 0.53 -26.20 4.89
CA HIS A 34 0.73 -24.77 5.00
C HIS A 34 -0.22 -24.11 4.00
N ARG A 35 -0.88 -23.03 4.44
CA ARG A 35 -1.71 -22.22 3.57
C ARG A 35 -0.79 -21.64 2.49
N ARG A 36 -0.99 -22.04 1.23
CA ARG A 36 -0.18 -21.57 0.10
C ARG A 36 -0.14 -20.04 0.11
N LEU A 37 1.07 -19.48 0.20
CA LEU A 37 1.30 -18.04 0.12
C LEU A 37 0.96 -17.58 -1.30
N LYS A 38 0.35 -16.41 -1.40
CA LYS A 38 -0.01 -15.79 -2.68
C LYS A 38 0.46 -14.35 -2.67
N LEU A 39 1.08 -13.95 -3.77
CA LEU A 39 1.39 -12.55 -4.03
C LEU A 39 0.10 -11.78 -4.24
N ARG A 40 0.09 -10.51 -3.82
CA ARG A 40 -1.07 -9.66 -4.07
C ARG A 40 -1.18 -9.37 -5.57
N THR A 41 -2.37 -8.98 -5.98
CA THR A 41 -2.66 -8.62 -7.36
C THR A 41 -3.41 -7.30 -7.35
N ALA A 42 -3.08 -6.38 -8.25
CA ALA A 42 -3.81 -5.12 -8.41
C ALA A 42 -5.34 -5.33 -8.53
N ALA A 43 -5.77 -6.45 -9.13
CA ALA A 43 -7.18 -6.84 -9.25
C ALA A 43 -7.86 -7.32 -7.95
N ILE A 44 -7.11 -7.69 -6.90
CA ILE A 44 -7.62 -8.20 -5.61
C ILE A 44 -7.78 -7.07 -4.58
N ALA A 45 -7.25 -5.87 -4.83
CA ALA A 45 -7.46 -4.67 -4.01
C ALA A 45 -8.88 -4.07 -4.16
N ARG A 46 -9.91 -4.92 -4.03
CA ARG A 46 -11.34 -4.60 -4.20
C ARG A 46 -11.99 -4.08 -2.93
N THR A 47 -11.35 -4.24 -1.77
CA THR A 47 -11.78 -3.66 -0.50
C THR A 47 -10.91 -2.44 -0.17
N PRO A 48 -11.48 -1.32 0.33
CA PRO A 48 -10.72 -0.12 0.69
C PRO A 48 -9.54 -0.42 1.64
N GLY A 49 -9.69 -1.40 2.55
CA GLY A 49 -8.62 -1.81 3.47
C GLY A 49 -7.50 -2.66 2.86
N ASP A 50 -7.71 -3.29 1.70
CA ASP A 50 -6.64 -4.05 1.01
C ASP A 50 -5.83 -3.20 0.03
N ARG A 51 -6.22 -1.94 -0.21
CA ARG A 51 -5.43 -1.01 -1.05
C ARG A 51 -4.18 -0.48 -0.34
N HIS A 52 -4.20 -0.43 0.99
CA HIS A 52 -3.15 0.16 1.80
C HIS A 52 -2.31 -0.83 2.60
N ARG A 53 -2.52 -2.15 2.44
CA ARG A 53 -1.52 -3.08 2.99
C ARG A 53 -0.24 -2.89 2.19
N ILE A 54 0.88 -2.80 2.87
CA ILE A 54 2.19 -2.63 2.25
C ILE A 54 2.95 -3.95 2.41
N PRO A 55 3.64 -4.46 1.36
CA PRO A 55 4.42 -5.68 1.48
C PRO A 55 5.53 -5.49 2.52
N PHE A 56 5.55 -6.34 3.53
CA PHE A 56 6.49 -6.22 4.65
C PHE A 56 7.93 -6.55 4.24
N ASP A 57 8.11 -7.50 3.32
CA ASP A 57 9.42 -7.99 2.89
C ASP A 57 9.81 -7.35 1.53
N PRO A 58 10.98 -6.70 1.41
CA PRO A 58 11.48 -6.10 0.17
C PRO A 58 11.59 -7.05 -1.03
N ILE A 59 11.84 -8.35 -0.81
CA ILE A 59 11.85 -9.33 -1.92
C ILE A 59 10.43 -9.58 -2.42
N ILE A 60 9.47 -9.64 -1.49
CA ILE A 60 8.06 -9.80 -1.86
C ILE A 60 7.58 -8.53 -2.58
N SER A 61 7.95 -7.33 -2.11
CA SER A 61 7.61 -6.08 -2.79
C SER A 61 8.21 -6.04 -4.20
N GLU A 62 9.47 -6.44 -4.39
CA GLU A 62 10.10 -6.52 -5.71
C GLU A 62 9.36 -7.48 -6.66
N MET A 63 8.93 -8.64 -6.16
CA MET A 63 8.13 -9.59 -6.96
C MET A 63 6.76 -9.03 -7.34
N GLU A 64 6.09 -8.33 -6.42
CA GLU A 64 4.81 -7.67 -6.67
C GLU A 64 4.97 -6.53 -7.68
N ILE A 65 6.01 -5.71 -7.55
CA ILE A 65 6.38 -4.66 -8.49
C ILE A 65 6.61 -5.24 -9.88
N ILE A 66 7.52 -6.21 -10.05
CA ILE A 66 7.82 -6.83 -11.36
C ILE A 66 6.55 -7.36 -12.05
N ARG A 67 5.62 -7.89 -11.25
CA ARG A 67 4.33 -8.35 -11.76
C ARG A 67 3.45 -7.18 -12.23
N ASP A 68 3.31 -6.16 -11.39
CA ASP A 68 2.55 -4.95 -11.71
C ASP A 68 3.13 -4.23 -12.95
N ASP A 69 4.45 -4.14 -13.09
CA ASP A 69 5.14 -3.58 -14.27
C ASP A 69 4.72 -4.28 -15.56
N ARG A 70 4.72 -5.61 -15.58
CA ARG A 70 4.32 -6.37 -16.78
C ARG A 70 2.84 -6.23 -17.09
N GLU A 71 1.97 -6.23 -16.07
CA GLU A 71 0.54 -5.99 -16.27
C GLU A 71 0.30 -4.59 -16.84
N TRP A 72 1.06 -3.62 -16.35
CA TRP A 72 1.03 -2.25 -16.84
C TRP A 72 1.57 -2.13 -18.27
N GLU A 73 2.71 -2.74 -18.59
CA GLU A 73 3.30 -2.74 -19.93
C GLU A 73 2.33 -3.35 -20.95
N ARG A 74 1.67 -4.45 -20.56
CA ARG A 74 0.63 -5.08 -21.38
C ARG A 74 -0.51 -4.13 -21.69
N ASN A 75 -0.99 -3.41 -20.69
CA ASN A 75 -2.12 -2.50 -20.87
C ASN A 75 -1.76 -1.26 -21.72
N HIS A 76 -0.53 -0.76 -21.61
CA HIS A 76 -0.10 0.49 -22.26
C HIS A 76 0.58 0.29 -23.61
N PHE A 77 1.40 -0.75 -23.79
CA PHE A 77 2.18 -0.97 -25.02
C PHE A 77 1.58 -1.99 -26.00
N VAL A 78 0.77 -2.96 -25.55
CA VAL A 78 0.15 -3.95 -26.48
C VAL A 78 -1.01 -3.33 -27.27
N SER A 79 -1.58 -2.21 -26.82
CA SER A 79 -2.69 -1.52 -27.51
C SER A 79 -2.24 -0.56 -28.62
N ILE A 80 -0.94 -0.25 -28.75
CA ILE A 80 -0.41 0.60 -29.84
C ILE A 80 0.14 -0.33 -30.93
N GLY A 81 -0.71 -0.64 -31.91
CA GLY A 81 -0.49 -1.70 -32.88
C GLY A 81 0.81 -1.59 -33.71
N GLY A 82 1.45 -2.74 -33.93
CA GLY A 82 2.42 -2.89 -35.02
C GLY A 82 3.69 -3.71 -34.78
N ALA A 83 3.84 -4.48 -33.69
CA ALA A 83 5.01 -5.35 -33.55
C ALA A 83 4.82 -6.69 -34.33
N PRO A 84 5.84 -7.20 -35.06
CA PRO A 84 5.79 -8.49 -35.75
C PRO A 84 5.60 -9.63 -34.73
N PRO A 85 5.18 -10.84 -35.15
CA PRO A 85 4.79 -11.91 -34.23
C PRO A 85 6.02 -12.37 -33.43
N ALA A 86 6.22 -11.75 -32.27
CA ALA A 86 7.22 -12.18 -31.31
C ALA A 86 6.78 -13.54 -30.77
N GLU A 87 7.74 -14.44 -30.70
CA GLU A 87 7.64 -15.83 -30.29
C GLU A 87 6.75 -16.04 -29.04
N PRO A 88 6.05 -17.18 -28.94
CA PRO A 88 5.23 -17.47 -27.77
C PRO A 88 6.13 -17.56 -26.53
N GLN A 89 6.09 -16.54 -25.67
CA GLN A 89 6.79 -16.60 -24.39
C GLN A 89 5.99 -17.43 -23.36
N PRO A 90 6.68 -18.22 -22.51
CA PRO A 90 6.07 -19.07 -21.50
C PRO A 90 5.62 -18.21 -20.30
N GLU A 91 4.53 -17.46 -20.47
CA GLU A 91 4.13 -16.39 -19.55
C GLU A 91 3.53 -16.91 -18.23
N TRP A 92 2.78 -18.01 -18.26
CA TRP A 92 2.19 -18.59 -17.05
C TRP A 92 3.26 -19.21 -16.14
N GLU A 93 4.34 -19.73 -16.72
CA GLU A 93 5.41 -20.42 -16.01
C GLU A 93 6.20 -19.49 -15.08
N LYS A 94 6.40 -18.21 -15.42
CA LYS A 94 7.16 -17.25 -14.58
C LYS A 94 6.39 -16.77 -13.34
N PHE A 95 5.06 -16.68 -13.41
CA PHE A 95 4.24 -16.29 -12.25
C PHE A 95 3.89 -17.48 -11.37
N THR A 96 3.70 -18.66 -11.97
CA THR A 96 3.80 -19.90 -11.19
C THR A 96 5.18 -19.99 -10.56
N ASP A 97 6.27 -19.61 -11.23
CA ASP A 97 7.62 -19.63 -10.64
C ASP A 97 7.77 -18.65 -9.46
N ALA A 98 7.16 -17.46 -9.49
CA ALA A 98 7.19 -16.53 -8.35
C ALA A 98 6.36 -17.05 -7.15
N GLU A 99 5.14 -17.54 -7.38
CA GLU A 99 4.34 -18.17 -6.33
C GLU A 99 4.97 -19.48 -5.85
N ASP A 100 5.58 -20.27 -6.74
CA ASP A 100 6.27 -21.51 -6.40
C ASP A 100 7.58 -21.22 -5.66
N TYR A 101 8.28 -20.12 -5.97
CA TYR A 101 9.45 -19.65 -5.24
C TYR A 101 9.12 -19.32 -3.79
N ILE A 102 8.06 -18.52 -3.53
CA ILE A 102 7.68 -18.16 -2.15
C ILE A 102 7.12 -19.35 -1.36
N ASN A 103 6.66 -20.41 -2.03
CA ASN A 103 6.16 -21.63 -1.40
C ASN A 103 7.19 -22.77 -1.38
N ASP A 104 8.39 -22.56 -1.91
CA ASP A 104 9.50 -23.51 -1.89
C ASP A 104 10.39 -23.21 -0.69
N GLU A 105 10.28 -24.02 0.37
CA GLU A 105 11.05 -23.88 1.62
C GLU A 105 12.57 -23.90 1.41
N ASP A 106 13.05 -24.57 0.35
CA ASP A 106 14.48 -24.65 0.04
C ASP A 106 14.98 -23.34 -0.63
N LYS A 107 14.08 -22.56 -1.26
CA LYS A 107 14.37 -21.27 -1.91
C LYS A 107 13.98 -20.05 -1.07
N PHE A 108 12.83 -20.09 -0.42
CA PHE A 108 12.26 -19.01 0.39
C PHE A 108 11.99 -19.48 1.82
N ASN A 109 13.05 -19.56 2.62
CA ASN A 109 12.94 -19.88 4.03
C ASN A 109 12.54 -18.64 4.83
N VAL A 110 11.29 -18.58 5.27
CA VAL A 110 10.73 -17.47 6.06
C VAL A 110 11.53 -17.19 7.34
N THR A 111 12.06 -18.23 7.98
CA THR A 111 12.85 -18.08 9.21
C THR A 111 14.16 -17.34 8.95
N ASP A 112 14.84 -17.66 7.86
CA ASP A 112 16.07 -16.98 7.48
C ASP A 112 15.80 -15.56 6.96
N ARG A 113 14.65 -15.34 6.31
CA ARG A 113 14.18 -13.98 5.97
C ARG A 113 14.02 -13.12 7.22
N ILE A 114 13.33 -13.62 8.25
CA ILE A 114 13.14 -12.87 9.50
C ILE A 114 14.49 -12.53 10.14
N LYS A 115 15.45 -13.45 10.19
CA LYS A 115 16.81 -13.17 10.71
C LYS A 115 17.54 -12.06 9.95
N ILE A 116 17.28 -11.91 8.64
CA ILE A 116 17.87 -10.86 7.80
C ILE A 116 17.14 -9.53 7.98
N LEU A 117 15.82 -9.56 8.16
CA LEU A 117 14.99 -8.36 8.29
C LEU A 117 15.06 -7.75 9.68
N PHE A 118 15.09 -8.57 10.73
CA PHE A 118 15.05 -8.11 12.12
C PHE A 118 16.09 -7.02 12.44
N PRO A 119 17.39 -7.18 12.11
CA PRO A 119 18.39 -6.15 12.38
C PRO A 119 18.25 -4.88 11.53
N LYS A 120 17.43 -4.91 10.47
CA LYS A 120 17.12 -3.72 9.66
C LYS A 120 15.95 -2.91 10.23
N ILE A 121 15.14 -3.52 11.08
CA ILE A 121 13.96 -2.91 11.71
C ILE A 121 14.35 -2.40 13.09
N ASP A 122 15.06 -3.21 13.88
CA ASP A 122 15.61 -2.85 15.19
C ASP A 122 16.81 -1.91 15.03
N VAL A 123 16.55 -0.60 14.98
CA VAL A 123 17.55 0.43 14.65
C VAL A 123 17.79 1.42 15.79
N SER A 124 16.78 1.72 16.61
CA SER A 124 16.91 2.75 17.64
C SER A 124 15.80 2.64 18.71
N PRO A 125 16.09 2.08 19.90
CA PRO A 125 17.36 1.49 20.32
C PRO A 125 17.56 0.09 19.73
N GLN A 126 18.77 -0.26 19.29
CA GLN A 126 19.11 -1.62 18.87
C GLN A 126 19.17 -2.56 20.09
N ASP A 127 18.02 -2.99 20.59
CA ASP A 127 17.90 -3.68 21.87
C ASP A 127 17.41 -5.13 21.73
N GLY A 128 17.29 -5.62 20.49
CA GLY A 128 16.82 -6.96 20.22
C GLY A 128 15.31 -7.09 20.32
N PHE A 129 14.57 -5.98 20.29
CA PHE A 129 13.12 -5.96 20.21
C PHE A 129 12.65 -4.98 19.14
N ILE A 130 11.56 -5.32 18.45
CA ILE A 130 10.92 -4.38 17.51
C ILE A 130 9.85 -3.60 18.26
N THR A 131 10.03 -2.28 18.33
CA THR A 131 9.03 -1.35 18.87
C THR A 131 7.95 -1.00 17.84
N HIS A 132 6.82 -0.48 18.32
CA HIS A 132 5.76 0.05 17.43
C HIS A 132 6.28 1.12 16.46
N GLU A 133 7.15 2.02 16.91
CA GLU A 133 7.69 3.10 16.08
C GLU A 133 8.60 2.55 14.97
N GLU A 134 9.48 1.61 15.30
CA GLU A 134 10.37 0.96 14.32
C GLU A 134 9.60 0.17 13.27
N LEU A 135 8.55 -0.54 13.69
CA LEU A 135 7.68 -1.26 12.77
C LEU A 135 6.89 -0.31 11.86
N THR A 136 6.43 0.82 12.41
CA THR A 136 5.75 1.87 11.64
C THR A 136 6.68 2.47 10.60
N GLU A 137 7.91 2.81 11.00
CA GLU A 137 8.92 3.39 10.11
C GLU A 137 9.33 2.42 9.00
N TRP A 138 9.48 1.14 9.34
CA TRP A 138 9.73 0.09 8.36
C TRP A 138 8.62 -0.02 7.32
N ASN A 139 7.36 -0.11 7.78
CA ASN A 139 6.20 -0.19 6.90
C ASN A 139 6.09 1.07 6.02
N PHE A 140 6.31 2.25 6.60
CA PHE A 140 6.25 3.53 5.89
C PHE A 140 7.30 3.58 4.78
N LYS A 141 8.53 3.14 5.06
CA LYS A 141 9.59 3.06 4.06
C LYS A 141 9.28 2.08 2.93
N GLN A 142 8.63 0.95 3.22
CA GLN A 142 8.17 0.05 2.16
C GLN A 142 7.10 0.72 1.29
N ALA A 143 6.17 1.47 1.89
CA ALA A 143 5.12 2.20 1.19
C ALA A 143 5.70 3.27 0.27
N GLU A 144 6.61 4.08 0.80
CA GLU A 144 7.31 5.14 0.06
C GLU A 144 8.04 4.57 -1.16
N ASN A 145 8.73 3.44 -1.02
CA ASN A 145 9.40 2.79 -2.14
C ASN A 145 8.43 2.32 -3.23
N GLU A 146 7.28 1.75 -2.85
CA GLU A 146 6.26 1.27 -3.78
C GLU A 146 5.59 2.45 -4.51
N VAL A 147 5.22 3.49 -3.78
CA VAL A 147 4.65 4.73 -4.31
C VAL A 147 5.62 5.39 -5.28
N LEU A 148 6.88 5.59 -4.88
CA LEU A 148 7.91 6.19 -5.72
C LEU A 148 8.20 5.36 -6.97
N HIS A 149 8.13 4.03 -6.88
CA HIS A 149 8.24 3.16 -8.04
C HIS A 149 7.13 3.44 -9.07
N ARG A 150 5.88 3.51 -8.61
CA ARG A 150 4.73 3.84 -9.47
C ARG A 150 4.86 5.23 -10.07
N THR A 151 5.25 6.22 -9.28
CA THR A 151 5.50 7.60 -9.74
C THR A 151 6.56 7.63 -10.84
N ARG A 152 7.69 6.93 -10.66
CA ARG A 152 8.74 6.86 -11.69
C ARG A 152 8.22 6.28 -13.01
N ARG A 153 7.45 5.20 -12.94
CA ARG A 153 6.83 4.59 -14.12
C ARG A 153 5.87 5.56 -14.83
N ASP A 154 5.14 6.34 -14.04
CA ASP A 154 4.22 7.36 -14.55
C ASP A 154 4.95 8.53 -15.23
N ILE A 155 6.16 8.87 -14.78
CA ILE A 155 7.05 9.83 -15.47
C ILE A 155 7.53 9.26 -16.79
N GLU A 156 8.00 8.02 -16.83
CA GLU A 156 8.51 7.40 -18.06
C GLU A 156 7.48 7.39 -19.21
N LEU A 157 6.18 7.37 -18.90
CA LEU A 157 5.13 7.51 -19.92
C LEU A 157 4.88 8.94 -20.39
N ARG A 158 5.09 9.91 -19.50
CA ARG A 158 4.62 11.29 -19.67
C ARG A 158 5.72 12.21 -20.15
N ASP A 159 6.95 11.99 -19.66
CA ASP A 159 8.17 12.67 -20.07
C ASP A 159 8.53 12.25 -21.51
N LYS A 160 8.06 13.05 -22.48
CA LYS A 160 8.16 12.77 -23.91
C LYS A 160 9.48 13.27 -24.48
N ASP A 161 10.05 14.32 -23.89
CA ASP A 161 11.33 14.89 -24.32
C ASP A 161 12.54 14.33 -23.55
N HIS A 162 12.28 13.50 -22.55
CA HIS A 162 13.26 12.78 -21.72
C HIS A 162 14.17 13.71 -20.93
N ASP A 163 13.62 14.84 -20.46
CA ASP A 163 14.33 15.81 -19.63
C ASP A 163 14.33 15.45 -18.12
N GLY A 164 13.58 14.41 -17.73
CA GLY A 164 13.49 13.89 -16.38
C GLY A 164 12.49 14.60 -15.47
N CYS A 165 11.66 15.49 -16.03
CA CYS A 165 10.54 16.12 -15.37
C CYS A 165 9.28 16.07 -16.23
N ILE A 166 8.14 16.46 -15.65
CA ILE A 166 6.87 16.53 -16.39
C ILE A 166 6.45 17.99 -16.47
N SER A 167 6.40 18.53 -17.68
CA SER A 167 5.79 19.83 -17.93
C SER A 167 4.26 19.74 -17.94
N PHE A 168 3.57 20.87 -17.71
CA PHE A 168 2.10 20.91 -17.75
C PHE A 168 1.52 20.45 -19.10
N GLN A 169 2.25 20.66 -20.20
CA GLN A 169 1.83 20.25 -21.55
C GLN A 169 1.93 18.73 -21.76
N GLU A 170 2.89 18.09 -21.09
CA GLU A 170 3.10 16.64 -21.14
C GLU A 170 2.12 15.87 -20.27
N TYR A 171 1.66 16.47 -19.17
CA TYR A 171 0.65 15.91 -18.27
C TYR A 171 -0.77 15.96 -18.90
N GLU A 172 -0.92 15.37 -20.09
CA GLU A 172 -2.15 15.41 -20.89
C GLU A 172 -3.41 15.19 -20.04
N PRO A 173 -4.50 15.95 -20.28
CA PRO A 173 -5.73 15.77 -19.54
C PRO A 173 -6.23 14.34 -19.66
N PRO A 174 -6.55 13.68 -18.53
CA PRO A 174 -7.19 12.39 -18.55
C PRO A 174 -8.41 12.41 -19.47
N ASN A 175 -8.70 11.28 -20.12
CA ASN A 175 -9.81 11.18 -21.08
C ASN A 175 -11.18 11.58 -20.51
N TRP A 176 -11.37 11.54 -19.19
CA TRP A 176 -12.60 12.03 -18.55
C TRP A 176 -12.65 13.57 -18.50
N VAL A 177 -11.52 14.25 -18.32
CA VAL A 177 -11.39 15.72 -18.38
C VAL A 177 -11.62 16.25 -19.79
N ARG A 178 -11.04 15.59 -20.80
CA ARG A 178 -11.30 15.93 -22.21
C ARG A 178 -12.80 15.86 -22.53
N ARG A 179 -13.49 14.83 -22.02
CA ARG A 179 -14.95 14.67 -22.21
C ARG A 179 -15.77 15.73 -21.49
N THR A 180 -15.35 16.25 -20.34
CA THR A 180 -16.12 17.30 -19.63
C THR A 180 -16.12 18.64 -20.37
N HIS A 181 -15.01 18.99 -21.03
CA HIS A 181 -14.95 20.18 -21.91
C HIS A 181 -15.89 20.06 -23.11
N ASP A 182 -16.07 18.86 -23.68
CA ASP A 182 -16.99 18.63 -24.80
C ASP A 182 -18.48 18.79 -24.41
N TYR A 183 -18.82 18.64 -23.12
CA TYR A 183 -20.20 18.73 -22.64
C TYR A 183 -20.57 20.08 -21.99
N ASN A 184 -19.72 21.12 -22.09
CA ASN A 184 -19.93 22.42 -21.43
C ASN A 184 -20.27 22.30 -19.92
N LEU A 185 -19.75 21.26 -19.26
CA LEU A 185 -19.76 21.23 -17.80
C LEU A 185 -18.76 22.29 -17.34
N THR A 186 -19.13 23.13 -16.37
CA THR A 186 -18.29 24.23 -15.91
C THR A 186 -16.92 23.69 -15.48
N ASP A 187 -15.87 24.44 -15.85
CA ASP A 187 -14.46 24.16 -15.54
C ASP A 187 -14.22 23.92 -14.02
N GLU A 188 -15.14 24.44 -13.20
CA GLU A 188 -15.24 24.20 -11.76
C GLU A 188 -15.41 22.72 -11.39
N LYS A 189 -16.06 21.86 -12.19
CA LYS A 189 -16.25 20.44 -11.79
C LYS A 189 -15.03 19.54 -12.00
N VAL A 190 -13.96 20.04 -12.62
CA VAL A 190 -12.79 19.25 -13.02
C VAL A 190 -11.56 19.51 -12.11
N GLY A 191 -11.78 20.07 -10.92
CA GLY A 191 -10.72 20.83 -10.24
C GLY A 191 -9.47 20.10 -9.73
N TRP A 192 -9.43 18.76 -9.70
CA TRP A 192 -8.17 18.06 -9.44
C TRP A 192 -7.16 18.18 -10.58
N TRP A 193 -7.64 18.27 -11.84
CA TRP A 193 -6.82 18.49 -13.02
C TRP A 193 -6.84 19.97 -13.37
N LYS A 194 -6.23 20.79 -12.53
CA LYS A 194 -6.09 22.24 -12.78
C LYS A 194 -4.63 22.62 -12.84
N GLU A 195 -4.34 23.64 -13.65
CA GLU A 195 -3.06 24.35 -13.63
C GLU A 195 -2.71 24.84 -12.22
N GLU A 196 -3.71 25.17 -11.40
CA GLU A 196 -3.53 25.50 -9.98
C GLU A 196 -2.92 24.36 -9.15
N HIS A 197 -3.33 23.11 -9.38
CA HIS A 197 -2.78 21.95 -8.68
C HIS A 197 -1.32 21.74 -9.10
N PHE A 198 -1.06 21.76 -10.41
CA PHE A 198 0.29 21.62 -10.96
C PHE A 198 1.22 22.71 -10.41
N ASN A 199 0.77 23.97 -10.41
CA ASN A 199 1.53 25.10 -9.87
C ASN A 199 1.69 25.06 -8.34
N ALA A 200 0.75 24.44 -7.62
CA ALA A 200 0.87 24.24 -6.17
C ALA A 200 1.93 23.17 -5.85
N SER A 201 2.02 22.13 -6.68
CA SER A 201 3.02 21.07 -6.58
C SER A 201 4.41 21.50 -7.05
N ASP A 202 4.50 22.44 -8.00
CA ASP A 202 5.76 23.06 -8.43
C ASP A 202 6.35 23.93 -7.31
N MET A 203 7.29 23.35 -6.55
CA MET A 203 7.86 23.99 -5.38
C MET A 203 8.84 25.08 -5.78
N ASP A 204 9.69 24.80 -6.78
CA ASP A 204 10.75 25.71 -7.24
C ASP A 204 10.27 26.73 -8.29
N GLY A 205 9.11 26.52 -8.90
CA GLY A 205 8.47 27.42 -9.86
C GLY A 205 9.09 27.38 -11.25
N ASN A 206 9.76 26.30 -11.62
CA ASN A 206 10.44 26.15 -12.91
C ASN A 206 9.49 25.76 -14.07
N GLY A 207 8.22 25.42 -13.76
CA GLY A 207 7.21 25.01 -14.73
C GLY A 207 7.21 23.53 -15.12
N CYS A 208 8.01 22.70 -14.43
CA CYS A 208 8.09 21.26 -14.62
C CYS A 208 8.22 20.51 -13.29
N LEU A 209 7.49 19.41 -13.13
CA LEU A 209 7.52 18.63 -11.90
C LEU A 209 8.64 17.59 -11.96
N ASN A 210 9.61 17.69 -11.06
CA ASN A 210 10.60 16.63 -10.88
C ASN A 210 9.98 15.39 -10.19
N LEU A 211 10.75 14.31 -10.01
CA LEU A 211 10.24 13.06 -9.41
C LEU A 211 9.57 13.27 -8.04
N THR A 212 10.13 14.13 -7.19
CA THR A 212 9.58 14.40 -5.85
C THR A 212 8.33 15.25 -5.94
N GLU A 213 8.33 16.32 -6.74
CA GLU A 213 7.18 17.20 -6.90
C GLU A 213 6.01 16.49 -7.59
N PHE A 214 6.31 15.61 -8.56
CA PHE A 214 5.31 14.79 -9.21
C PHE A 214 4.77 13.70 -8.29
N ASN A 215 5.61 13.14 -7.40
CA ASN A 215 5.13 12.25 -6.36
C ASN A 215 4.13 12.96 -5.44
N ASP A 216 4.46 14.18 -5.00
CA ASP A 216 3.57 15.01 -4.18
C ASP A 216 2.28 15.38 -4.93
N PHE A 217 2.38 15.68 -6.22
CA PHE A 217 1.21 15.93 -7.09
C PHE A 217 0.27 14.71 -7.20
N LEU A 218 0.82 13.50 -7.28
CA LEU A 218 0.01 12.26 -7.32
C LEU A 218 -0.50 11.86 -5.91
N HIS A 219 0.27 12.17 -4.88
CA HIS A 219 0.05 11.77 -3.49
C HIS A 219 0.08 12.99 -2.54
N PRO A 220 -0.86 13.94 -2.67
CA PRO A 220 -0.82 15.18 -1.87
C PRO A 220 -1.10 14.95 -0.38
N ALA A 221 -1.57 13.77 0.02
CA ALA A 221 -1.71 13.38 1.42
C ALA A 221 -0.34 13.21 2.13
N ASP A 222 0.72 12.91 1.38
CA ASP A 222 2.07 12.67 1.92
C ASP A 222 3.00 13.89 1.79
N THR A 223 2.50 14.98 1.20
CA THR A 223 3.33 16.15 0.93
C THR A 223 3.65 16.94 2.19
N ASN A 224 4.85 17.52 2.21
CA ASN A 224 5.25 18.54 3.18
C ASN A 224 5.20 19.96 2.58
N ASN A 225 4.74 20.10 1.33
CA ASN A 225 4.67 21.37 0.63
C ASN A 225 3.47 22.21 1.13
N PRO A 226 3.70 23.38 1.76
CA PRO A 226 2.62 24.20 2.29
C PRO A 226 1.67 24.74 1.22
N LYS A 227 2.14 24.97 -0.02
CA LYS A 227 1.28 25.41 -1.13
C LYS A 227 0.27 24.33 -1.50
N LEU A 228 0.73 23.08 -1.57
CA LEU A 228 -0.09 21.94 -1.94
C LEU A 228 -1.08 21.58 -0.82
N ILE A 229 -0.66 21.67 0.44
CA ILE A 229 -1.57 21.51 1.60
C ILE A 229 -2.68 22.58 1.58
N GLU A 230 -2.33 23.85 1.31
CA GLU A 230 -3.33 24.91 1.19
C GLU A 230 -4.29 24.68 0.02
N TRP A 231 -3.78 24.22 -1.12
CA TRP A 231 -4.61 23.84 -2.26
C TRP A 231 -5.56 22.70 -1.90
N LEU A 232 -5.07 21.64 -1.25
CA LEU A 232 -5.89 20.50 -0.82
C LEU A 232 -7.01 20.94 0.13
N CYS A 233 -6.72 21.84 1.08
CA CYS A 233 -7.73 22.40 1.98
C CYS A 233 -8.79 23.22 1.22
N ARG A 234 -8.39 23.97 0.20
CA ARG A 234 -9.31 24.74 -0.64
C ARG A 234 -10.21 23.82 -1.47
N GLU A 235 -9.66 22.74 -2.00
CA GLU A 235 -10.43 21.73 -2.72
C GLU A 235 -11.44 21.02 -1.81
N GLU A 236 -11.05 20.70 -0.57
CA GLU A 236 -11.97 20.11 0.41
C GLU A 236 -13.19 21.01 0.67
N ILE A 237 -12.98 22.32 0.78
CA ILE A 237 -14.06 23.31 0.90
C ILE A 237 -14.89 23.32 -0.36
N ARG A 238 -14.26 23.51 -1.52
CA ARG A 238 -14.93 23.65 -2.82
C ARG A 238 -15.83 22.46 -3.17
N GLU A 239 -15.44 21.26 -2.76
CA GLU A 239 -16.26 20.05 -2.97
C GLU A 239 -17.48 19.95 -2.05
N ARG A 240 -17.45 20.62 -0.89
CA ARG A 240 -18.42 20.44 0.21
C ARG A 240 -19.29 21.66 0.44
N ASP A 241 -18.82 22.82 0.01
CA ASP A 241 -19.52 24.09 -0.04
C ASP A 241 -20.66 24.00 -1.05
N LYS A 242 -21.90 24.07 -0.56
CA LYS A 242 -23.10 23.93 -1.39
C LYS A 242 -23.74 25.27 -1.71
N ASP A 243 -23.48 26.28 -0.89
CA ASP A 243 -24.00 27.64 -1.09
C ASP A 243 -23.00 28.57 -1.78
N ASP A 244 -21.79 28.07 -2.09
CA ASP A 244 -20.73 28.70 -2.88
C ASP A 244 -20.26 30.01 -2.25
N ASP A 245 -20.21 30.04 -0.91
CA ASP A 245 -19.75 31.18 -0.11
C ASP A 245 -18.24 31.16 0.18
N GLY A 246 -17.55 30.09 -0.26
CA GLY A 246 -16.12 29.86 -0.13
C GLY A 246 -15.69 29.35 1.25
N ARG A 247 -16.64 28.96 2.10
CA ARG A 247 -16.40 28.45 3.46
C ARG A 247 -17.36 27.28 3.75
N LEU A 248 -17.15 26.60 4.88
CA LEU A 248 -18.07 25.53 5.31
C LEU A 248 -18.88 25.99 6.52
N ASN A 249 -20.19 26.05 6.37
CA ASN A 249 -21.08 26.22 7.51
C ASN A 249 -21.20 24.91 8.32
N TYR A 250 -21.74 25.00 9.54
CA TYR A 250 -21.88 23.84 10.43
C TYR A 250 -22.68 22.67 9.81
N HIS A 251 -23.67 22.95 8.96
CA HIS A 251 -24.49 21.91 8.33
C HIS A 251 -23.72 21.14 7.25
N GLU A 252 -22.89 21.83 6.47
CA GLU A 252 -22.01 21.24 5.46
C GLU A 252 -20.90 20.41 6.09
N TYR A 253 -20.26 20.96 7.12
CA TYR A 253 -19.29 20.25 7.95
C TYR A 253 -19.85 18.93 8.49
N LEU A 254 -21.04 18.97 9.11
CA LEU A 254 -21.68 17.78 9.67
C LEU A 254 -21.99 16.72 8.62
N THR A 255 -22.47 17.16 7.45
CA THR A 255 -23.00 16.26 6.43
C THR A 255 -21.87 15.54 5.70
N SER A 256 -20.76 16.22 5.47
CA SER A 256 -19.68 15.73 4.61
C SER A 256 -18.42 15.43 5.42
N LEU A 257 -17.87 16.46 6.07
CA LEU A 257 -16.53 16.42 6.66
C LEU A 257 -16.46 15.56 7.93
N PHE A 258 -17.38 15.77 8.87
CA PHE A 258 -17.47 14.99 10.09
C PHE A 258 -17.76 13.51 9.83
N ARG A 259 -18.56 13.18 8.80
CA ARG A 259 -18.81 11.78 8.42
C ARG A 259 -17.54 11.09 7.93
N LEU A 260 -16.69 11.80 7.19
CA LEU A 260 -15.44 11.26 6.68
C LEU A 260 -14.47 10.94 7.82
N ILE A 261 -14.23 11.91 8.72
CA ILE A 261 -13.35 11.76 9.89
C ILE A 261 -13.83 10.58 10.75
N ARG A 262 -15.13 10.51 11.03
CA ARG A 262 -15.71 9.42 11.83
C ARG A 262 -15.55 8.05 11.18
N ASN A 263 -15.65 7.95 9.84
CA ASN A 263 -15.50 6.67 9.15
C ASN A 263 -14.06 6.13 9.27
N TYR A 264 -13.05 7.01 9.29
CA TYR A 264 -11.67 6.60 9.53
C TYR A 264 -11.43 6.21 10.98
N ASP A 265 -11.94 6.97 11.94
CA ASP A 265 -11.84 6.65 13.37
C ASP A 265 -12.57 5.34 13.73
N GLU A 266 -13.73 5.05 13.13
CA GLU A 266 -14.48 3.80 13.35
C GLU A 266 -13.75 2.56 12.80
N PHE A 267 -12.87 2.74 11.79
CA PHE A 267 -11.99 1.68 11.30
C PHE A 267 -10.75 1.49 12.20
N SER A 268 -10.23 2.58 12.79
CA SER A 268 -9.10 2.55 13.73
C SER A 268 -9.49 2.07 15.13
N SER A 269 -10.72 2.31 15.56
CA SER A 269 -11.21 2.08 16.92
C SER A 269 -12.25 0.94 16.95
N SER A 270 -11.82 -0.32 16.77
CA SER A 270 -12.69 -1.50 16.94
C SER A 270 -13.01 -1.82 18.42
N THR A 271 -12.93 -0.85 19.33
CA THR A 271 -13.05 -1.04 20.77
C THR A 271 -13.99 0.01 21.39
N HIS A 272 -15.24 -0.41 21.62
CA HIS A 272 -16.23 0.13 22.59
C HIS A 272 -16.79 1.55 22.40
N GLY A 273 -18.12 1.63 22.20
CA GLY A 273 -18.94 2.68 22.82
C GLY A 273 -19.83 3.52 21.90
N ALA A 274 -20.78 2.90 21.19
CA ALA A 274 -21.91 3.64 20.62
C ALA A 274 -22.74 4.27 21.76
N GLY A 275 -22.68 5.59 21.93
CA GLY A 275 -23.52 6.25 22.94
C GLY A 275 -23.34 7.75 23.19
N SER A 276 -22.28 8.41 22.71
CA SER A 276 -22.25 9.88 22.73
C SER A 276 -22.99 10.43 21.51
N SER A 277 -23.89 11.40 21.71
CA SER A 277 -24.64 11.99 20.61
C SER A 277 -23.67 12.49 19.53
N SER A 278 -23.72 11.91 18.34
CA SER A 278 -22.85 12.26 17.21
C SER A 278 -22.79 13.77 16.97
N ASP A 279 -23.87 14.47 17.28
CA ASP A 279 -24.01 15.92 17.18
C ASP A 279 -23.15 16.67 18.22
N THR A 280 -23.06 16.18 19.47
CA THR A 280 -22.25 16.85 20.51
C THR A 280 -20.77 16.77 20.24
N HIS A 281 -20.29 15.63 19.72
CA HIS A 281 -18.88 15.47 19.35
C HIS A 281 -18.53 16.32 18.12
N ALA A 282 -19.41 16.35 17.12
CA ALA A 282 -19.23 17.19 15.96
C ALA A 282 -19.18 18.69 16.29
N LYS A 283 -20.02 19.18 17.23
CA LYS A 283 -19.95 20.57 17.71
C LYS A 283 -18.64 20.89 18.40
N GLN A 284 -18.11 19.96 19.18
CA GLN A 284 -16.83 20.14 19.86
C GLN A 284 -15.69 20.25 18.85
N LEU A 285 -15.64 19.37 17.86
CA LEU A 285 -14.63 19.44 16.79
C LEU A 285 -14.79 20.70 15.95
N PHE A 286 -16.01 21.06 15.54
CA PHE A 286 -16.24 22.30 14.79
C PHE A 286 -15.73 23.53 15.55
N ALA A 287 -16.04 23.63 16.84
CA ALA A 287 -15.58 24.74 17.68
C ALA A 287 -14.06 24.74 17.97
N GLN A 288 -13.38 23.60 17.78
CA GLN A 288 -11.92 23.53 17.86
C GLN A 288 -11.24 23.98 16.55
N LEU A 289 -11.92 23.79 15.42
CA LEU A 289 -11.44 24.17 14.09
C LEU A 289 -11.74 25.63 13.76
N ASP A 290 -12.90 26.13 14.16
CA ASP A 290 -13.30 27.54 14.02
C ASP A 290 -12.49 28.42 15.00
N LEU A 291 -11.33 28.88 14.53
CA LEU A 291 -10.32 29.59 15.31
C LEU A 291 -10.68 31.08 15.47
N ASP A 292 -11.32 31.66 14.46
CA ASP A 292 -11.74 33.06 14.49
C ASP A 292 -13.17 33.26 15.04
N HIS A 293 -13.88 32.17 15.28
CA HIS A 293 -15.23 32.13 15.84
C HIS A 293 -16.27 32.84 14.96
N ASP A 294 -16.05 32.86 13.64
CA ASP A 294 -16.99 33.44 12.68
C ASP A 294 -18.19 32.52 12.38
N GLY A 295 -18.13 31.26 12.84
CA GLY A 295 -19.17 30.25 12.66
C GLY A 295 -19.08 29.48 11.34
N PHE A 296 -17.98 29.66 10.60
CA PHE A 296 -17.65 28.96 9.36
C PHE A 296 -16.26 28.34 9.47
N LEU A 297 -15.93 27.41 8.57
CA LEU A 297 -14.57 26.87 8.46
C LEU A 297 -13.94 27.32 7.14
N SER A 298 -12.81 28.00 7.27
CA SER A 298 -11.96 28.44 6.16
C SER A 298 -10.88 27.41 5.82
N ALA A 299 -10.23 27.56 4.66
CA ALA A 299 -9.21 26.60 4.19
C ALA A 299 -8.02 26.51 5.17
N ASN A 300 -7.69 27.61 5.85
CA ASN A 300 -6.61 27.63 6.83
C ASN A 300 -6.96 26.85 8.10
N GLU A 301 -8.24 26.79 8.47
CA GLU A 301 -8.75 26.10 9.65
C GLU A 301 -8.89 24.60 9.44
N LEU A 302 -8.92 24.14 8.17
CA LEU A 302 -8.89 22.71 7.83
C LEU A 302 -7.47 22.11 7.81
N LYS A 303 -6.42 22.94 7.73
CA LYS A 303 -5.01 22.48 7.76
C LYS A 303 -4.70 21.46 8.88
N PRO A 304 -5.10 21.65 10.15
CA PRO A 304 -4.78 20.70 11.22
C PRO A 304 -5.41 19.32 11.04
N ILE A 305 -6.54 19.22 10.34
CA ILE A 305 -7.28 17.96 10.15
C ILE A 305 -7.12 17.39 8.74
N ILE A 306 -6.32 18.01 7.88
CA ILE A 306 -6.18 17.57 6.49
C ILE A 306 -5.66 16.13 6.40
N ASN A 307 -4.79 15.73 7.31
CA ASN A 307 -4.27 14.35 7.42
C ASN A 307 -5.32 13.36 7.93
N ASP A 308 -6.37 13.82 8.60
CA ASP A 308 -7.50 12.96 9.00
C ASP A 308 -8.52 12.80 7.86
N LEU A 309 -8.60 13.79 6.97
CA LEU A 309 -9.43 13.75 5.76
C LEU A 309 -8.77 12.95 4.65
N HIS A 310 -7.46 13.10 4.51
CA HIS A 310 -6.59 12.42 3.56
C HIS A 310 -5.47 11.72 4.33
N PRO A 311 -5.69 10.49 4.82
CA PRO A 311 -4.66 9.79 5.56
C PRO A 311 -3.44 9.49 4.71
N SER A 312 -2.27 9.86 5.22
CA SER A 312 -0.97 9.62 4.61
C SER A 312 -0.60 8.13 4.64
N GLU A 313 0.38 7.73 3.83
CA GLU A 313 0.95 6.39 3.88
C GLU A 313 1.56 6.08 5.25
N ARG A 314 2.02 7.11 5.99
CA ARG A 314 2.47 6.95 7.38
C ARG A 314 1.35 6.53 8.31
N PHE A 315 0.13 7.06 8.11
CA PHE A 315 -1.04 6.66 8.89
C PHE A 315 -1.39 5.18 8.64
N PHE A 316 -1.38 4.73 7.38
CA PHE A 316 -1.63 3.32 7.06
C PHE A 316 -0.51 2.38 7.54
N ALA A 317 0.75 2.81 7.42
CA ALA A 317 1.90 2.09 7.96
C ALA A 317 1.78 1.86 9.48
N LYS A 318 1.29 2.88 10.20
CA LYS A 318 0.98 2.80 11.63
C LYS A 318 -0.15 1.82 11.91
N GLN A 319 -1.28 1.91 11.20
CA GLN A 319 -2.38 0.95 11.37
C GLN A 319 -1.95 -0.50 11.13
N GLN A 320 -1.07 -0.71 10.14
CA GLN A 320 -0.51 -2.03 9.87
C GLN A 320 0.39 -2.50 11.03
N ALA A 321 1.19 -1.62 11.63
CA ALA A 321 1.98 -1.94 12.81
C ALA A 321 1.09 -2.28 14.02
N ASP A 322 0.07 -1.47 14.29
CA ASP A 322 -0.93 -1.69 15.34
C ASP A 322 -1.62 -3.05 15.19
N TYR A 323 -2.07 -3.38 13.97
CA TYR A 323 -2.68 -4.67 13.67
C TYR A 323 -1.71 -5.84 13.93
N VAL A 324 -0.45 -5.75 13.47
CA VAL A 324 0.55 -6.80 13.69
C VAL A 324 0.80 -7.03 15.17
N ILE A 325 0.95 -5.95 15.94
CA ILE A 325 1.16 -6.02 17.39
C ILE A 325 -0.06 -6.62 18.09
N SER A 326 -1.28 -6.23 17.69
CA SER A 326 -2.51 -6.77 18.28
C SER A 326 -2.64 -8.27 18.06
N GLN A 327 -2.29 -8.77 16.88
CA GLN A 327 -2.31 -10.22 16.58
C GLN A 327 -1.36 -11.01 17.48
N VAL A 328 -0.19 -10.45 17.83
CA VAL A 328 0.78 -11.13 18.70
C VAL A 328 0.30 -11.16 20.15
N VAL A 329 -0.34 -10.09 20.62
CA VAL A 329 -0.92 -10.00 21.97
C VAL A 329 -2.05 -11.03 22.14
N ASP A 330 -2.92 -11.18 21.14
CA ASP A 330 -4.05 -12.12 21.16
C ASP A 330 -3.62 -13.60 21.16
N LEU A 331 -2.43 -13.91 20.64
CA LEU A 331 -1.87 -15.28 20.59
C LEU A 331 -1.30 -15.77 21.93
N GLY A 332 -1.42 -15.00 23.01
CA GLY A 332 -1.09 -15.46 24.37
C GLY A 332 0.41 -15.58 24.65
N HIS A 333 1.27 -14.99 23.81
CA HIS A 333 2.68 -14.79 24.13
C HIS A 333 2.80 -13.65 25.15
N SER A 334 2.61 -13.98 26.43
CA SER A 334 2.71 -13.09 27.59
C SER A 334 4.09 -12.48 27.85
N GLU A 335 5.02 -12.58 26.90
CA GLU A 335 6.34 -11.92 26.92
C GLU A 335 6.37 -10.63 26.07
N CYS A 336 5.23 -10.15 25.57
CA CYS A 336 5.08 -8.74 25.18
C CYS A 336 5.01 -7.85 26.44
N ILE A 337 6.13 -7.72 27.16
CA ILE A 337 6.25 -6.75 28.23
C ILE A 337 6.62 -5.41 27.56
N ASN A 338 5.67 -4.46 27.54
CA ASN A 338 5.83 -3.07 27.08
C ASN A 338 5.98 -2.85 25.55
N SER A 339 5.02 -3.31 24.73
CA SER A 339 4.92 -2.89 23.32
C SER A 339 6.13 -3.24 22.45
N LYS A 340 6.74 -4.40 22.73
CA LYS A 340 7.97 -4.89 22.09
C LYS A 340 7.74 -6.30 21.54
N LEU A 341 8.00 -6.48 20.25
CA LEU A 341 7.99 -7.77 19.56
C LEU A 341 9.38 -8.42 19.66
N ILE A 342 9.42 -9.72 19.93
CA ILE A 342 10.64 -10.55 20.00
C ILE A 342 10.94 -11.16 18.64
#